data_AF-A0A2A8V0U8-F1
#
_entry.id   AF-A0A2A8V0U8-F1
#
_cell.length_a   1.000
_cell.length_b   1.000
_cell.length_c   1.000
_cell.angle_alpha   90.00
_cell.angle_beta   90.00
_cell.angle_gamma   90.00
#
_symmetry.space_group_name_H-M   'P 1'
#
loop_
_entity.id
_entity.type
_entity.pdbx_description
1 polymer ?
#
loop_
_entity_poly.entity_id
_entity_poly.type
_entity_poly.pdbx_seq_one_letter_code
_entity_poly.pdbx_strand_id
1 'polypeptide(L)'
;MNTKTLVSLSLLVGIGAVLHTVIPGIFLGMKPDMMLTMMFLGIILFPAKKNVLLLGLLTGVISGLTTQFPGGFLPNLIDKPVTAFVFYGLFLATKKITRSLVGASVLTAIGTLVSGSVFLLSAYVIVGLPGAFFALFAAVVLPATLVNAGAMFVVYPIINGILKRSSIREAVTTEQLS
;
A
#
# COMPACT_ATOMS: atom_id res chain seq x y z
N MET A 1 0.71 9.25 18.84
CA MET A 1 1.75 9.06 17.81
C MET A 1 2.91 9.95 18.16
N ASN A 2 4.13 9.44 18.11
CA ASN A 2 5.33 10.26 18.28
C ASN A 2 5.59 11.06 16.98
N THR A 3 6.10 12.28 17.10
CA THR A 3 6.46 13.14 15.96
C THR A 3 7.44 12.46 15.00
N LYS A 4 8.42 11.68 15.50
CA LYS A 4 9.35 10.90 14.67
C LYS A 4 8.61 9.90 13.76
N THR A 5 7.61 9.21 14.31
CA THR A 5 6.75 8.28 13.56
C THR A 5 5.94 9.03 12.52
N LEU A 6 5.32 10.16 12.90
CA LEU A 6 4.50 10.95 11.99
C LEU A 6 5.32 11.46 10.78
N VAL A 7 6.53 11.98 11.03
CA VAL A 7 7.45 12.43 9.97
C VAL A 7 7.88 11.25 9.07
N SER A 8 8.15 10.08 9.65
CA SER A 8 8.53 8.91 8.85
C SER A 8 7.37 8.44 7.95
N LEU A 9 6.14 8.44 8.47
CA LEU A 9 4.94 8.11 7.70
C LEU A 9 4.68 9.13 6.59
N SER A 10 4.85 10.43 6.84
CA SER A 10 4.66 11.45 5.81
C SER A 10 5.70 11.34 4.69
N LEU A 11 6.96 11.00 5.01
CA LEU A 11 7.98 10.72 4.02
C LEU A 11 7.61 9.52 3.13
N LEU A 12 7.13 8.43 3.73
CA LEU A 12 6.69 7.24 2.97
C LEU A 12 5.50 7.55 2.05
N VAL A 13 4.50 8.29 2.55
CA VAL A 13 3.36 8.73 1.75
C VAL A 13 3.81 9.65 0.60
N GLY A 14 4.73 10.58 0.86
CA GLY A 14 5.29 11.47 -0.16
C GLY A 14 6.05 10.72 -1.25
N ILE A 15 6.90 9.76 -0.86
CA ILE A 15 7.60 8.88 -1.82
C ILE A 15 6.58 8.10 -2.66
N GLY A 16 5.56 7.52 -2.02
CA GLY A 16 4.49 6.80 -2.70
C GLY A 16 3.77 7.66 -3.73
N ALA A 17 3.43 8.90 -3.37
CA ALA A 17 2.76 9.84 -4.25
C ALA A 17 3.60 10.16 -5.49
N VAL A 18 4.89 10.47 -5.32
CA VAL A 18 5.80 10.76 -6.44
C VAL A 18 5.97 9.55 -7.36
N LEU A 19 6.12 8.34 -6.80
CA LEU A 19 6.26 7.15 -7.62
C LEU A 19 4.96 6.83 -8.39
N HIS A 20 3.81 7.05 -7.77
CA HIS A 20 2.51 6.80 -8.40
C HIS A 20 2.16 7.81 -9.50
N THR A 21 2.61 9.07 -9.38
CA THR A 21 2.40 10.07 -10.44
C THR A 21 3.28 9.78 -11.66
N VAL A 22 4.52 9.33 -11.46
CA VAL A 22 5.48 9.06 -12.54
C VAL A 22 5.19 7.77 -13.30
N ILE A 23 4.69 6.72 -12.63
CA ILE A 23 4.43 5.44 -13.29
C ILE A 23 3.25 5.58 -14.27
N PRO A 24 3.39 5.14 -15.53
CA PRO A 24 2.30 5.16 -16.50
C PRO A 24 1.25 4.09 -16.17
N GLY A 25 0.01 4.32 -16.60
CA GLY A 25 -1.05 3.31 -16.47
C GLY A 25 -0.89 2.20 -17.49
N ILE A 26 -1.29 0.99 -17.09
CA ILE A 26 -1.21 -0.22 -17.92
C ILE A 26 -2.50 -0.35 -18.75
N PHE A 27 -3.66 -0.32 -18.10
CA PHE A 27 -4.94 -0.61 -18.76
C PHE A 27 -6.06 0.27 -18.20
N LEU A 28 -6.78 0.99 -19.07
CA LEU A 28 -7.87 1.91 -18.72
C LEU A 28 -7.48 2.95 -17.64
N GLY A 29 -6.21 3.37 -17.62
CA GLY A 29 -5.69 4.31 -16.62
C GLY A 29 -5.39 3.69 -15.25
N MET A 30 -5.64 2.39 -15.06
CA MET A 30 -5.19 1.68 -13.85
C MET A 30 -3.69 1.42 -13.90
N LYS A 31 -3.02 1.67 -12.78
CA LYS A 31 -1.57 1.61 -12.65
C LYS A 31 -1.16 0.65 -11.54
N PRO A 32 0.05 0.06 -11.59
CA PRO A 32 0.67 -0.55 -10.42
C PRO A 32 0.77 0.47 -9.31
N ASP A 33 0.14 0.18 -8.18
CA ASP A 33 -0.02 1.18 -7.14
C ASP A 33 1.19 1.22 -6.20
N MET A 34 2.13 2.10 -6.51
CA MET A 34 3.30 2.35 -5.67
C MET A 34 2.97 3.05 -4.35
N MET A 35 1.83 3.75 -4.26
CA MET A 35 1.35 4.26 -2.98
C MET A 35 0.96 3.12 -2.06
N LEU A 36 0.35 2.06 -2.60
CA LEU A 36 -0.01 0.86 -1.85
C LEU A 36 1.24 0.18 -1.27
N THR A 37 2.31 0.07 -2.06
CA THR A 37 3.59 -0.51 -1.61
C THR A 37 4.19 0.29 -0.44
N MET A 38 4.20 1.63 -0.53
CA MET A 38 4.70 2.48 0.57
C MET A 38 3.79 2.48 1.80
N MET A 39 2.47 2.36 1.59
CA MET A 39 1.49 2.20 2.66
C MET A 39 1.75 0.92 3.44
N PHE A 40 1.93 -0.22 2.75
CA PHE A 40 2.25 -1.50 3.36
C PHE A 40 3.58 -1.47 4.11
N LEU A 41 4.61 -0.86 3.52
CA LEU A 41 5.88 -0.65 4.21
C LEU A 41 5.69 0.17 5.50
N GLY A 42 4.93 1.26 5.44
CA GLY A 42 4.61 2.07 6.62
C GLY A 42 3.91 1.27 7.72
N ILE A 43 2.97 0.39 7.34
CA ILE A 43 2.27 -0.50 8.28
C ILE A 43 3.24 -1.51 8.91
N ILE A 44 4.17 -2.09 8.14
CA ILE A 44 5.17 -3.04 8.66
C ILE A 44 6.13 -2.36 9.64
N LEU A 45 6.55 -1.13 9.34
CA LEU A 45 7.50 -0.39 10.15
C LEU A 45 6.87 0.18 11.42
N PHE A 46 5.64 0.69 11.34
CA PHE A 46 4.97 1.35 12.47
C PHE A 46 3.56 0.75 12.70
N PRO A 47 3.46 -0.50 13.16
CA PRO A 47 2.24 -1.29 13.19
C PRO A 47 1.26 -0.91 14.33
N ALA A 48 0.79 0.34 14.36
CA ALA A 48 -0.28 0.78 15.27
C ALA A 48 -1.54 1.20 14.52
N LYS A 49 -2.70 0.90 15.12
CA LYS A 49 -4.03 1.21 14.56
C LYS A 49 -4.18 2.66 14.09
N LYS A 50 -3.64 3.61 14.85
CA LYS A 50 -3.66 5.05 14.50
C LYS A 50 -2.85 5.35 13.23
N ASN A 51 -1.69 4.71 13.08
CA ASN A 51 -0.81 4.86 11.92
C ASN A 51 -1.46 4.22 10.68
N VAL A 52 -2.06 3.04 10.85
CA VAL A 52 -2.77 2.34 9.77
C VAL A 52 -3.96 3.15 9.26
N LEU A 53 -4.76 3.72 10.17
CA LEU A 53 -5.87 4.60 9.80
C LEU A 53 -5.37 5.82 9.01
N LEU A 54 -4.32 6.49 9.52
CA LEU A 54 -3.75 7.65 8.86
C LEU A 54 -3.21 7.31 7.47
N LEU A 55 -2.43 6.24 7.36
CA LEU A 55 -1.88 5.75 6.09
C LEU A 55 -3.00 5.39 5.11
N GLY A 56 -4.01 4.64 5.54
CA GLY A 56 -5.13 4.23 4.69
C GLY A 56 -5.93 5.43 4.16
N LEU A 57 -6.24 6.40 5.01
CA LEU A 57 -6.99 7.60 4.61
C LEU A 57 -6.17 8.48 3.66
N LEU A 58 -4.92 8.81 4.01
CA LEU A 58 -4.07 9.67 3.17
C LEU A 58 -3.77 9.01 1.82
N THR A 59 -3.48 7.71 1.83
CA THR A 59 -3.26 6.95 0.60
C THR A 59 -4.52 6.93 -0.25
N GLY A 60 -5.70 6.73 0.35
CA GLY A 60 -6.97 6.76 -0.37
C GLY A 60 -7.27 8.09 -1.03
N VAL A 61 -7.08 9.20 -0.30
CA VAL A 61 -7.27 10.55 -0.83
C VAL A 61 -6.28 10.84 -1.96
N ILE A 62 -4.98 10.67 -1.73
CA ILE A 62 -3.96 11.02 -2.73
C ILE A 62 -4.05 10.10 -3.96
N SER A 63 -4.27 8.79 -3.77
CA SER A 63 -4.45 7.85 -4.88
C SER A 63 -5.72 8.16 -5.66
N GLY A 64 -6.81 8.51 -4.98
CA GLY A 64 -8.04 8.96 -5.61
C GLY A 64 -7.87 10.26 -6.42
N LEU A 65 -7.05 11.20 -5.95
CA LEU A 65 -6.76 12.46 -6.66
C LEU A 65 -5.80 12.29 -7.84
N THR A 66 -4.95 11.27 -7.82
CA THR A 66 -3.91 11.03 -8.83
C THR A 66 -4.22 9.87 -9.77
N THR A 67 -5.36 9.21 -9.57
CA THR A 67 -5.81 8.10 -10.41
C THR A 67 -6.17 8.58 -11.82
N GLN A 68 -5.81 7.78 -12.82
CA GLN A 68 -6.23 8.00 -14.19
C GLN A 68 -7.42 7.11 -14.59
N PHE A 69 -7.94 6.31 -13.64
CA PHE A 69 -9.15 5.52 -13.87
C PHE A 69 -10.38 6.43 -13.78
N PRO A 70 -11.28 6.44 -14.78
CA PRO A 70 -12.49 7.25 -14.75
C PRO A 70 -13.33 6.97 -13.50
N GLY A 71 -13.67 8.01 -12.73
CA GLY A 71 -14.41 7.87 -11.47
C GLY A 71 -13.66 7.17 -10.34
N GLY A 72 -12.35 6.94 -10.47
CA GLY A 72 -11.54 6.18 -9.51
C GLY A 72 -11.36 6.82 -8.12
N PHE A 73 -11.84 8.04 -7.90
CA PHE A 73 -11.71 8.72 -6.61
C PHE A 73 -12.43 7.98 -5.47
N LEU A 74 -13.73 7.71 -5.63
CA LEU A 74 -14.53 7.03 -4.60
C LEU A 74 -14.05 5.58 -4.35
N PRO A 75 -13.77 4.76 -5.39
CA PRO A 75 -13.18 3.45 -5.20
C PRO A 75 -11.87 3.47 -4.41
N ASN A 76 -10.95 4.40 -4.69
CA ASN A 76 -9.69 4.53 -3.92
C ASN A 76 -9.92 4.97 -2.47
N LEU A 77 -10.86 5.89 -2.25
CA LEU A 77 -11.18 6.37 -0.90
C LEU A 77 -11.74 5.26 0.00
N ILE A 78 -12.42 4.27 -0.57
CA ILE A 78 -12.94 3.10 0.15
C ILE A 78 -11.89 1.99 0.24
N ASP A 79 -11.23 1.67 -0.86
CA ASP A 79 -10.23 0.61 -0.95
C ASP A 79 -9.09 0.81 0.06
N LYS A 80 -8.41 1.96 0.04
CA LYS A 80 -7.17 2.10 0.81
C LYS A 80 -7.36 1.96 2.32
N PRO A 81 -8.38 2.56 2.97
CA PRO A 81 -8.64 2.31 4.38
C PRO A 81 -8.96 0.84 4.67
N VAL A 82 -9.84 0.21 3.87
CA VAL A 82 -10.23 -1.20 4.06
C VAL A 82 -8.99 -2.10 3.94
N THR A 83 -8.25 -1.93 2.86
CA THR A 83 -7.03 -2.69 2.56
C THR A 83 -5.95 -2.45 3.61
N ALA A 84 -5.77 -1.23 4.10
CA ALA A 84 -4.81 -0.95 5.17
C ALA A 84 -5.11 -1.75 6.44
N PHE A 85 -6.38 -1.84 6.85
CA PHE A 85 -6.78 -2.62 8.02
C PHE A 85 -6.72 -4.13 7.79
N VAL A 86 -7.11 -4.61 6.60
CA VAL A 86 -6.97 -6.03 6.25
C VAL A 86 -5.50 -6.43 6.22
N PHE A 87 -4.65 -5.63 5.58
CA PHE A 87 -3.20 -5.84 5.54
C PHE A 87 -2.59 -5.82 6.94
N TYR A 88 -3.02 -4.88 7.79
CA TYR A 88 -2.59 -4.83 9.18
C TYR A 88 -2.98 -6.11 9.94
N GLY A 89 -4.21 -6.60 9.79
CA GLY A 89 -4.65 -7.87 10.37
C GLY A 89 -3.80 -9.06 9.90
N LEU A 90 -3.54 -9.15 8.59
CA LEU A 90 -2.66 -10.18 8.02
C LEU A 90 -1.23 -10.06 8.56
N PHE A 91 -0.70 -8.84 8.66
CA PHE A 91 0.62 -8.58 9.23
C PHE A 91 0.70 -9.03 10.69
N LEU A 92 -0.32 -8.72 11.51
CA LEU A 92 -0.37 -9.14 12.91
C LEU A 92 -0.38 -10.67 13.04
N ALA A 93 -1.11 -11.37 12.17
CA ALA A 93 -1.17 -12.84 12.15
C ALA A 93 0.16 -13.48 11.70
N THR A 94 0.96 -12.78 10.89
CA THR A 94 2.15 -13.34 10.22
C THR A 94 3.46 -12.65 10.62
N LYS A 95 3.49 -11.90 11.73
CA LYS A 95 4.63 -11.08 12.21
C LYS A 95 6.00 -11.77 12.14
N LYS A 96 6.07 -13.08 12.40
CA LYS A 96 7.33 -13.86 12.39
C LYS A 96 7.90 -14.02 10.98
N ILE A 97 7.04 -14.15 9.98
CA ILE A 97 7.42 -14.40 8.58
C ILE A 97 7.65 -13.06 7.86
N THR A 98 6.82 -12.06 8.14
CA THR A 98 6.78 -10.77 7.44
C THR A 98 7.95 -9.84 7.75
N ARG A 99 8.77 -10.16 8.77
CA ARG A 99 10.04 -9.49 9.06
C ARG A 99 11.19 -9.95 8.16
N SER A 100 10.98 -10.98 7.36
CA SER A 100 11.92 -11.37 6.31
C SER A 100 11.62 -10.63 5.01
N LEU A 101 12.64 -10.47 4.16
CA LEU A 101 12.49 -9.89 2.83
C LEU A 101 11.37 -10.59 2.02
N VAL A 102 11.45 -11.91 1.96
CA VAL A 102 10.49 -12.74 1.21
C VAL A 102 9.09 -12.62 1.82
N GLY A 103 8.98 -12.65 3.14
CA GLY A 103 7.69 -12.51 3.82
C GLY A 103 7.04 -11.15 3.59
N ALA A 104 7.81 -10.06 3.58
CA ALA A 104 7.31 -8.72 3.27
C ALA A 104 6.79 -8.63 1.83
N SER A 105 7.53 -9.17 0.85
CA SER A 105 7.11 -9.20 -0.55
C SER A 105 5.86 -10.07 -0.78
N VAL A 106 5.79 -11.26 -0.18
CA VAL A 106 4.62 -12.14 -0.28
C VAL A 106 3.39 -11.50 0.37
N LEU A 107 3.57 -10.87 1.53
CA LEU A 107 2.46 -10.16 2.18
C LEU A 107 1.98 -8.99 1.31
N THR A 108 2.88 -8.21 0.71
CA THR A 108 2.52 -7.16 -0.25
C THR A 108 1.78 -7.72 -1.46
N ALA A 109 2.16 -8.89 -1.96
CA ALA A 109 1.43 -9.54 -3.05
C ALA A 109 -0.03 -9.84 -2.64
N ILE A 110 -0.22 -10.51 -1.49
CA ILE A 110 -1.55 -10.83 -0.96
C ILE A 110 -2.36 -9.55 -0.71
N GLY A 111 -1.75 -8.53 -0.10
CA GLY A 111 -2.36 -7.23 0.13
C GLY A 111 -2.78 -6.53 -1.16
N THR A 112 -2.01 -6.68 -2.23
CA THR A 112 -2.33 -6.09 -3.54
C THR A 112 -3.51 -6.80 -4.21
N LEU A 113 -3.61 -8.13 -4.08
CA LEU A 113 -4.77 -8.88 -4.56
C LEU A 113 -6.05 -8.47 -3.82
N VAL A 114 -5.96 -8.30 -2.50
CA VAL A 114 -7.08 -7.79 -1.68
C VAL A 114 -7.47 -6.39 -2.13
N SER A 115 -6.50 -5.48 -2.24
CA SER A 115 -6.74 -4.09 -2.69
C SER A 115 -7.39 -4.03 -4.06
N GLY A 116 -6.84 -4.77 -5.04
CA GLY A 116 -7.38 -4.82 -6.39
C GLY A 116 -8.81 -5.37 -6.42
N SER A 117 -9.13 -6.35 -5.58
CA SER A 117 -10.49 -6.88 -5.46
C SER A 117 -11.46 -5.85 -4.89
N VAL A 118 -11.07 -5.17 -3.79
CA VAL A 118 -11.91 -4.14 -3.14
C VAL A 118 -12.09 -2.93 -4.04
N PHE A 119 -11.03 -2.50 -4.74
CA PHE A 119 -11.08 -1.42 -5.71
C PHE A 119 -12.02 -1.74 -6.88
N LEU A 120 -11.88 -2.91 -7.51
CA LEU A 120 -12.73 -3.28 -8.64
C LEU A 120 -14.19 -3.49 -8.21
N LEU A 121 -14.43 -4.03 -7.01
CA LEU A 121 -15.78 -4.22 -6.48
C LEU A 121 -16.46 -2.88 -6.21
N SER A 122 -15.74 -1.94 -5.58
CA SER A 122 -16.26 -0.59 -5.34
C SER A 122 -16.47 0.19 -6.64
N ALA A 123 -15.54 0.09 -7.61
CA ALA A 123 -15.70 0.66 -8.94
C ALA A 123 -16.92 0.08 -9.68
N TYR A 124 -17.16 -1.22 -9.58
CA TYR A 124 -18.32 -1.89 -10.19
C TYR A 124 -19.65 -1.35 -9.66
N VAL A 125 -19.77 -1.19 -8.35
CA VAL A 125 -21.04 -0.78 -7.71
C VAL A 125 -21.28 0.73 -7.86
N ILE A 126 -20.23 1.55 -7.79
CA ILE A 126 -20.38 3.01 -7.68
C ILE A 126 -20.33 3.70 -9.05
N VAL A 127 -19.35 3.33 -9.89
CA VAL A 127 -19.03 4.04 -11.13
C VAL A 127 -19.52 3.27 -12.35
N GLY A 128 -19.58 1.94 -12.23
CA GLY A 128 -19.80 1.03 -13.36
C GLY A 128 -18.47 0.70 -14.05
N LEU A 129 -18.14 -0.58 -14.14
CA LEU A 129 -16.88 -1.00 -14.77
C LEU A 129 -16.99 -0.88 -16.31
N PRO A 130 -15.97 -0.34 -16.99
CA PRO A 130 -15.88 -0.29 -18.46
C PRO A 130 -15.62 -1.66 -19.11
N GLY A 131 -15.50 -2.73 -18.32
CA GLY A 131 -15.24 -4.08 -18.79
C GLY A 131 -15.62 -5.13 -17.74
N ALA A 132 -15.51 -6.41 -18.11
CA ALA A 132 -15.81 -7.50 -17.20
C ALA A 132 -14.86 -7.51 -16.00
N PHE A 133 -15.39 -7.71 -14.79
CA PHE A 133 -14.63 -7.74 -13.54
C PHE A 133 -13.41 -8.66 -13.62
N PHE A 134 -13.63 -9.91 -14.06
CA PHE A 134 -12.55 -10.91 -14.17
C PHE A 134 -11.49 -10.55 -15.20
N ALA A 135 -11.87 -9.89 -16.29
CA ALA A 135 -10.92 -9.44 -17.30
C ALA A 135 -10.01 -8.34 -16.72
N LEU A 136 -10.57 -7.37 -16.01
CA LEU A 136 -9.80 -6.30 -15.37
C LEU A 136 -8.95 -6.81 -14.21
N PHE A 137 -9.47 -7.77 -13.45
CA PHE A 137 -8.71 -8.44 -12.40
C PHE A 137 -7.48 -9.15 -12.98
N ALA A 138 -7.64 -9.96 -14.03
CA ALA A 138 -6.53 -10.67 -14.66
C ALA A 138 -5.55 -9.71 -15.35
N ALA A 139 -6.04 -8.70 -16.07
CA ALA A 139 -5.22 -7.80 -16.87
C ALA A 139 -4.50 -6.72 -16.05
N VAL A 140 -4.99 -6.37 -14.86
CA VAL A 140 -4.44 -5.27 -14.06
C VAL A 140 -4.00 -5.71 -12.69
N VAL A 141 -4.85 -6.42 -11.94
CA VAL A 141 -4.55 -6.76 -10.55
C VAL A 141 -3.39 -7.77 -10.48
N LEU A 142 -3.35 -8.77 -11.37
CA LEU A 142 -2.25 -9.74 -11.40
C LEU A 142 -0.90 -9.08 -11.78
N PRO A 143 -0.79 -8.28 -12.86
CA PRO A 143 0.45 -7.55 -13.14
C PRO A 143 0.84 -6.56 -12.04
N ALA A 144 -0.11 -5.81 -11.49
CA ALA A 144 0.16 -4.89 -10.39
C ALA A 144 0.67 -5.61 -9.14
N THR A 145 0.15 -6.81 -8.87
CA THR A 145 0.61 -7.66 -7.76
C THR A 145 2.08 -8.04 -7.92
N LEU A 146 2.48 -8.44 -9.14
CA LEU A 146 3.89 -8.76 -9.43
C LEU A 146 4.79 -7.54 -9.28
N VAL A 147 4.38 -6.39 -9.83
CA VAL A 147 5.15 -5.15 -9.76
C VAL A 147 5.30 -4.66 -8.32
N ASN A 148 4.22 -4.64 -7.54
CA ASN A 148 4.24 -4.20 -6.14
C ASN A 148 5.06 -5.14 -5.25
N ALA A 149 4.95 -6.46 -5.44
CA ALA A 149 5.74 -7.43 -4.71
C ALA A 149 7.24 -7.32 -5.05
N GLY A 150 7.57 -7.13 -6.34
CA GLY A 150 8.93 -6.87 -6.80
C GLY A 150 9.49 -5.55 -6.27
N ALA A 151 8.68 -4.49 -6.27
CA ALA A 151 9.06 -3.22 -5.67
C ALA A 151 9.34 -3.36 -4.17
N MET A 152 8.49 -4.10 -3.44
CA MET A 152 8.74 -4.39 -2.03
C MET A 152 10.03 -5.19 -1.81
N PHE A 153 10.35 -6.13 -2.70
CA PHE A 153 11.59 -6.90 -2.66
C PHE A 153 12.84 -6.01 -2.80
N VAL A 154 12.76 -4.93 -3.58
CA VAL A 154 13.86 -3.98 -3.75
C VAL A 154 13.91 -2.96 -2.62
N VAL A 155 12.76 -2.44 -2.21
CA VAL A 155 12.67 -1.33 -1.24
C VAL A 155 12.92 -1.79 0.20
N TYR A 156 12.41 -2.95 0.59
CA TYR A 156 12.54 -3.46 1.96
C TYR A 156 13.99 -3.53 2.49
N PRO A 157 15.00 -4.06 1.75
CA PRO A 157 16.37 -4.07 2.22
C PRO A 157 17.01 -2.68 2.28
N ILE A 158 16.66 -1.78 1.35
CA ILE A 158 17.15 -0.39 1.34
C ILE A 158 16.72 0.32 2.61
N ILE A 159 15.44 0.22 2.95
CA ILE A 159 14.86 0.87 4.12
C ILE A 159 15.44 0.28 5.41
N ASN A 160 15.60 -1.03 5.50
CA ASN A 160 16.29 -1.66 6.63
C ASN A 160 17.74 -1.19 6.77
N GLY A 161 18.44 -0.93 5.66
CA GLY A 161 19.78 -0.33 5.66
C GLY A 161 19.79 1.09 6.24
N ILE A 162 18.83 1.93 5.82
CA ILE A 162 18.68 3.31 6.32
C ILE A 162 18.30 3.32 7.81
N LEU A 163 17.39 2.44 8.23
CA LEU A 163 16.97 2.32 9.63
C LEU A 163 18.14 1.95 10.55
N LYS A 164 19.05 1.06 10.11
CA LYS A 164 20.24 0.71 10.91
C LYS A 164 21.16 1.90 11.22
N ARG A 165 21.13 2.95 10.39
CA ARG A 165 22.02 4.12 10.48
C ARG A 165 21.31 5.39 10.97
N SER A 166 20.03 5.32 11.30
CA SER A 166 19.21 6.50 11.64
C SER A 166 18.56 6.39 13.01
N SER A 167 18.26 7.55 13.60
CA SER A 167 17.50 7.67 14.87
C SER A 167 16.03 7.25 14.75
N ILE A 168 15.57 6.93 13.53
CA ILE A 168 14.24 6.39 13.24
C ILE A 168 14.08 4.97 13.81
N ARG A 169 15.19 4.22 13.97
CA ARG A 169 15.19 2.87 14.54
C ARG A 169 14.54 2.80 15.91
N GLU A 170 14.76 3.81 16.76
CA GLU A 170 14.14 3.90 18.09
C GLU A 170 12.61 3.97 17.97
N ALA A 171 12.11 4.82 17.08
CA ALA A 171 10.67 4.99 16.87
C ALA A 171 10.00 3.71 16.33
N VAL A 172 10.65 3.03 15.38
CA VAL A 172 10.19 1.74 14.83
C VAL A 172 10.16 0.67 15.93
N THR A 173 11.22 0.57 16.73
CA THR A 173 11.33 -0.47 17.76
C THR A 173 10.28 -0.29 18.84
N THR A 174 10.06 0.95 19.31
CA THR A 174 9.04 1.27 20.31
C THR A 174 7.63 0.92 19.83
N GLU A 175 7.27 1.27 18.61
CA GLU A 175 5.96 0.95 18.01
C GLU A 175 5.77 -0.56 17.77
N GLN A 176 6.84 -1.32 17.53
CA GLN A 176 6.74 -2.77 17.35
C GLN A 176 6.61 -3.55 18.66
N LEU A 177 6.99 -2.95 19.80
CA LEU A 177 6.96 -3.56 21.14
C LEU A 177 5.69 -3.20 21.92
N SER A 178 5.00 -2.11 21.56
CA SER A 178 3.70 -1.70 22.12
C SER A 178 2.53 -2.49 21.55
#